data_AF-A0A3B9Z1Q2-F1
#
_entry.id   AF-A0A3B9Z1Q2-F1
#
_cell.length_a   1.000
_cell.length_b   1.000
_cell.length_c   1.000
_cell.angle_alpha   90.00
_cell.angle_beta   90.00
_cell.angle_gamma   90.00
#
_symmetry.space_group_name_H-M   'P 1'
#
loop_
_entity.id
_entity.type
_entity.pdbx_description
1 polymer ?
#
loop_
_entity_poly.entity_id
_entity_poly.type
_entity_poly.pdbx_seq_one_letter_code
_entity_poly.pdbx_strand_id
1 'polypeptide(L)'
;MTTSLPLPASGIWRFRSRFLGDNRVSTAPAITMGEGDTPVVPLSRWGARHGLNRVYAKLDGANPTGSYKDRGMSILVSVAR
;
A
#
# COMPACT_ATOMS: atom_id res chain seq x y z
N MET A 1 -18.73 -10.42 20.32
CA MET A 1 -17.44 -9.79 20.70
C MET A 1 -16.49 -9.90 19.52
N THR A 2 -16.45 -8.91 18.64
CA THR A 2 -15.47 -8.87 17.53
C THR A 2 -14.18 -8.30 18.08
N THR A 3 -13.25 -9.17 18.49
CA THR A 3 -11.91 -8.75 18.88
C THR A 3 -11.23 -8.18 17.63
N SER A 4 -11.20 -6.85 17.48
CA SER A 4 -10.49 -6.21 16.39
C SER A 4 -9.00 -6.50 16.59
N LEU A 5 -8.43 -7.33 15.73
CA LEU A 5 -6.98 -7.50 15.65
C LEU A 5 -6.32 -6.11 15.54
N PRO A 6 -5.26 -5.84 16.29
CA PRO A 6 -4.58 -4.55 16.25
C PRO A 6 -4.15 -4.25 14.82
N LEU A 7 -4.44 -3.03 14.35
CA LEU A 7 -4.03 -2.60 13.01
C LEU A 7 -2.50 -2.52 12.94
N PRO A 8 -1.87 -3.01 11.87
CA PRO A 8 -0.45 -2.80 11.66
C PRO A 8 -0.12 -1.31 11.63
N ALA A 9 0.99 -0.92 12.27
CA ALA A 9 1.43 0.48 12.34
C ALA A 9 1.92 1.03 10.97
N SER A 10 2.23 0.15 10.02
CA SER A 10 2.81 0.46 8.71
C SER A 10 2.12 -0.30 7.56
N GLY A 11 2.51 0.00 6.33
CA GLY A 11 2.04 -0.63 5.12
C GLY A 11 0.66 -0.13 4.69
N ILE A 12 -0.02 -0.94 3.89
CA ILE A 12 -1.39 -0.65 3.44
C ILE A 12 -2.44 -0.94 4.51
N TRP A 13 -2.18 -1.87 5.44
CA TRP A 13 -3.16 -2.35 6.42
C TRP A 13 -3.51 -1.31 7.49
N ARG A 14 -2.70 -0.28 7.71
CA ARG A 14 -3.12 0.88 8.52
C ARG A 14 -4.32 1.63 7.92
N PHE A 15 -4.59 1.45 6.63
CA PHE A 15 -5.73 2.02 5.93
C PHE A 15 -6.92 1.05 5.85
N ARG A 16 -6.96 -0.02 6.65
CA ARG A 16 -8.00 -1.06 6.62
C ARG A 16 -9.43 -0.51 6.60
N SER A 17 -9.71 0.55 7.36
CA SER A 17 -11.03 1.19 7.40
C SER A 17 -11.44 1.90 6.09
N ARG A 18 -10.50 2.07 5.16
CA ARG A 18 -10.70 2.70 3.84
C ARG A 18 -10.67 1.71 2.69
N PHE A 19 -10.42 0.42 2.94
CA PHE A 19 -10.49 -0.57 1.89
C PHE A 19 -11.92 -0.67 1.37
N LEU A 20 -12.06 -0.65 0.04
CA LEU A 20 -13.34 -0.86 -0.62
C LEU A 20 -13.60 -2.36 -0.71
N GLY A 21 -14.81 -2.80 -0.40
CA GLY A 21 -15.20 -4.21 -0.46
C GLY A 21 -16.34 -4.56 0.50
N ASP A 22 -16.68 -5.84 0.54
CA ASP A 22 -17.66 -6.37 1.49
C ASP A 22 -17.02 -6.55 2.89
N ASN A 23 -17.81 -7.09 3.82
CA ASN A 23 -17.35 -7.34 5.18
C ASN A 23 -16.15 -8.31 5.27
N ARG A 24 -15.85 -9.09 4.22
CA ARG A 24 -14.71 -10.01 4.24
C ARG A 24 -13.40 -9.24 4.21
N VAL A 25 -13.31 -8.15 3.45
CA VAL A 25 -12.11 -7.30 3.38
C VAL A 25 -11.82 -6.63 4.73
N SER A 26 -12.87 -6.12 5.39
CA SER A 26 -12.75 -5.38 6.66
C SER A 26 -12.54 -6.29 7.87
N THR A 27 -12.83 -7.60 7.77
CA THR A 27 -12.72 -8.56 8.88
C THR A 27 -11.61 -9.59 8.72
N ALA A 28 -11.14 -9.84 7.49
CA ALA A 28 -10.07 -10.80 7.21
C ALA A 28 -8.78 -10.52 8.01
N PRO A 29 -8.17 -11.54 8.64
CA PRO A 29 -6.84 -11.40 9.24
C PRO A 29 -5.82 -10.96 8.18
N ALA A 30 -4.99 -9.97 8.50
CA ALA A 30 -4.01 -9.44 7.56
C ALA A 30 -2.87 -10.44 7.29
N ILE A 31 -2.70 -10.84 6.04
CA ILE A 31 -1.51 -11.53 5.52
C ILE A 31 -0.69 -10.47 4.79
N THR A 32 0.49 -10.12 5.31
CA THR A 32 1.28 -8.98 4.84
C THR A 32 2.77 -9.26 4.89
N MET A 33 3.52 -8.63 3.99
CA MET A 33 4.99 -8.53 4.02
C MET A 33 5.46 -7.11 4.34
N GLY A 34 4.54 -6.21 4.76
CA GLY A 34 4.82 -4.80 5.00
C GLY A 34 4.71 -3.91 3.75
N GLU A 35 4.05 -4.39 2.70
CA GLU A 35 3.81 -3.62 1.47
C GLU A 35 3.06 -2.31 1.70
N GLY A 36 3.40 -1.28 0.92
CA GLY A 36 3.04 0.10 1.20
C GLY A 36 4.27 0.90 1.65
N ASP A 37 4.05 2.11 2.19
CA ASP A 37 5.12 3.00 2.68
C ASP A 37 6.28 3.30 1.70
N THR A 38 6.06 3.03 0.40
CA THR A 38 7.12 3.21 -0.59
C THR A 38 7.51 4.69 -0.76
N PRO A 39 8.78 5.00 -1.08
CA PRO A 39 9.24 6.37 -1.20
C PRO A 39 8.47 7.19 -2.25
N VAL A 40 8.32 8.48 -1.98
CA VAL A 40 7.94 9.51 -2.96
C VAL A 40 9.17 10.37 -3.19
N VAL A 41 9.79 10.26 -4.35
CA VAL A 41 11.09 10.87 -4.63
C VAL A 41 10.94 12.05 -5.59
N PRO A 42 11.48 13.25 -5.27
CA PRO A 42 11.44 14.38 -6.18
C PRO A 42 12.27 14.13 -7.43
N LEU A 43 11.74 14.50 -8.60
CA LEU A 43 12.42 14.37 -9.89
C LEU A 43 12.91 15.73 -10.41
N SER A 44 13.67 16.47 -9.60
CA SER A 44 14.02 17.87 -9.87
C SER A 44 14.71 18.08 -11.23
N ARG A 45 15.65 17.20 -11.61
CA ARG A 45 16.35 17.27 -12.91
C ARG A 45 15.40 17.03 -14.10
N TRP A 46 14.48 16.09 -13.96
CA TRP A 46 13.49 15.82 -15.00
C TRP A 46 12.50 16.97 -15.09
N GLY A 47 11.97 17.43 -13.95
CA GLY A 47 11.07 18.58 -13.87
C GLY A 47 11.65 19.83 -14.52
N ALA A 48 12.89 20.21 -14.18
CA ALA A 48 13.56 21.36 -14.76
C ALA A 48 13.67 21.28 -16.30
N ARG A 49 13.97 20.10 -16.85
CA ARG A 49 14.02 19.89 -18.31
C ARG A 49 12.68 20.07 -19.02
N HIS A 50 11.57 19.96 -18.29
CA HIS A 50 10.21 20.06 -18.83
C HIS A 50 9.45 21.31 -18.33
N GLY A 51 10.13 22.26 -17.67
CA GLY A 51 9.49 23.46 -17.12
C GLY A 51 8.51 23.17 -15.98
N LEU A 52 8.68 22.06 -15.27
CA LEU A 52 7.81 21.62 -14.18
C LEU A 52 8.53 21.71 -12.82
N ASN A 53 7.88 22.33 -11.84
CA ASN A 53 8.49 22.59 -10.52
C ASN A 53 8.11 21.55 -9.45
N ARG A 54 7.14 20.67 -9.71
CA ARG A 54 6.56 19.76 -8.72
C ARG A 54 6.35 18.36 -9.29
N VAL A 55 7.44 17.72 -9.69
CA VAL A 55 7.42 16.35 -10.22
C VAL A 55 7.99 15.38 -9.20
N TYR A 56 7.28 14.29 -8.94
CA TYR A 56 7.65 13.25 -8.01
C TYR A 56 7.41 11.87 -8.62
N ALA A 57 8.25 10.91 -8.27
CA ALA A 57 8.04 9.50 -8.57
C ALA A 57 7.55 8.77 -7.32
N LYS A 58 6.46 8.00 -7.46
CA LYS A 58 6.05 7.02 -6.45
C LYS A 58 6.76 5.70 -6.73
N LEU A 59 7.73 5.33 -5.90
CA LEU A 59 8.59 4.17 -6.15
C LEU A 59 7.96 2.86 -5.68
N ASP A 60 6.85 2.44 -6.30
CA ASP A 60 6.16 1.20 -5.93
C ASP A 60 6.93 -0.10 -6.28
N GLY A 61 8.06 0.01 -6.99
CA GLY A 61 9.03 -1.07 -7.10
C GLY A 61 9.78 -1.37 -5.80
N ALA A 62 9.66 -0.51 -4.76
CA ALA A 62 10.25 -0.77 -3.44
C ALA A 62 9.36 -1.63 -2.52
N ASN A 63 8.24 -2.16 -3.03
CA ASN A 63 7.46 -3.17 -2.32
C ASN A 63 8.21 -4.53 -2.30
N PRO A 64 7.85 -5.46 -1.40
CA PRO A 64 8.61 -6.70 -1.15
C PRO A 64 8.95 -7.55 -2.39
N THR A 65 8.07 -7.66 -3.39
CA THR A 65 8.32 -8.44 -4.62
C THR A 65 8.82 -7.59 -5.79
N GLY A 66 9.07 -6.30 -5.58
CA GLY A 66 9.48 -5.39 -6.63
C GLY A 66 8.32 -4.80 -7.45
N SER A 67 7.07 -4.93 -7.00
CA SER A 67 5.90 -4.47 -7.76
C SER A 67 4.80 -3.85 -6.89
N TYR A 68 4.05 -2.91 -7.46
CA TYR A 68 2.86 -2.34 -6.83
C TYR A 68 1.77 -3.40 -6.52
N LYS A 69 1.85 -4.56 -7.18
CA LYS A 69 0.89 -5.66 -7.05
C LYS A 69 0.83 -6.23 -5.63
N ASP A 70 1.89 -6.10 -4.84
CA ASP A 70 1.91 -6.60 -3.46
C ASP A 70 0.76 -6.04 -2.63
N ARG A 71 0.41 -4.76 -2.84
CA ARG A 71 -0.69 -4.11 -2.12
C ARG A 71 -2.03 -4.83 -2.35
N GLY A 72 -2.32 -5.15 -3.61
CA GLY A 72 -3.56 -5.86 -3.95
C GLY A 72 -3.51 -7.33 -3.53
N MET A 73 -2.36 -7.99 -3.71
CA MET A 73 -2.19 -9.41 -3.40
C MET A 73 -2.29 -9.69 -1.90
N SER A 74 -1.77 -8.80 -1.06
CA SER A 74 -1.91 -8.85 0.39
C SER A 74 -3.38 -8.88 0.82
N ILE A 75 -4.22 -8.00 0.26
CA ILE A 75 -5.68 -8.01 0.50
C ILE A 75 -6.32 -9.29 -0.05
N LEU A 76 -6.01 -9.64 -1.31
CA LEU A 76 -6.62 -10.78 -2.00
C LEU A 76 -6.38 -12.09 -1.24
N VAL A 77 -5.12 -12.37 -0.87
CA VAL A 77 -4.74 -13.60 -0.16
C VAL A 77 -5.33 -13.63 1.25
N SER A 78 -5.46 -12.48 1.91
CA SER A 78 -6.12 -12.38 3.22
C SER A 78 -7.60 -12.75 3.16
N VAL A 79 -8.29 -12.37 2.08
CA VAL A 79 -9.74 -12.61 1.90
C VAL A 79 -10.03 -14.00 1.32
N ALA A 80 -9.11 -14.56 0.53
CA ALA A 80 -9.27 -15.88 -0.10
C ALA A 80 -9.11 -17.06 0.87
N ARG A 81 -8.68 -16.79 2.11
CA ARG A 81 -8.53 -17.77 3.18
C ARG A 81 -9.88 -18.08 3.84
#